data_AF-Q3K475-F1
#
_entry.id   AF-Q3K475-F1
#
_cell.length_a   1.000
_cell.length_b   1.000
_cell.length_c   1.000
_cell.angle_alpha   90.00
_cell.angle_beta   90.00
_cell.angle_gamma   90.00
#
_symmetry.space_group_name_H-M   'P 1'
#
loop_
_entity.id
_entity.type
_entity.pdbx_description
1 polymer ?
#
loop_
_entity_poly.entity_id
_entity_poly.type
_entity_poly.pdbx_seq_one_letter_code
_entity_poly.pdbx_strand_id
1 'polypeptide(L)'
;MNKLFGTFDMDTSITKSVRVSDSKLQTRMAAESASFEPVEQVHDYNVQNNIRQLYGKPGISNAVIGGHPDFDHLVESRTREKGFVTSLFVDIQGSTRLGVYYSPEMVFYFKNQIIKCAIECVLAFDGHVHRIMGDAVLAFFRGKGSANNSAIDAINCGAVLVQYIREEVVPKLRERGLAEDVGIRVGIDYGSHEQVLWGMYGYAGVSEVTATSFHVDVAAKLQQSAPRNRVMLGQSIVELLDLHDEVIEVKRAMSGGEKTNLPFVSPNYKDVNGRPMNYRQYVLSQDRYSALLPYPEDADDPIRITSTIKREAGIQSDDHYFKCSRSVPLRQGIEFKALFFPVTQAEKVEVRFRVENNGKQAEAAVNNGNHDTKVPAKRRDNGQYFARHWERSSYLGLHYMFISVYEDDVLTHREQRYSLFIG
;
A
#
# COMPACT_ATOMS: atom_id res chain seq x y z
N MET A 1 6.35 -2.58 -13.21
CA MET A 1 6.07 -3.47 -12.05
C MET A 1 6.87 -4.77 -12.01
N ASN A 2 7.30 -5.35 -13.14
CA ASN A 2 8.12 -6.57 -13.20
C ASN A 2 9.34 -6.65 -12.26
N LYS A 3 10.08 -5.55 -12.03
CA LYS A 3 11.22 -5.56 -11.10
C LYS A 3 10.82 -5.85 -9.65
N LEU A 4 9.56 -5.61 -9.27
CA LEU A 4 9.07 -5.80 -7.91
C LEU A 4 8.51 -7.21 -7.70
N PHE A 5 7.65 -7.67 -8.61
CA PHE A 5 6.89 -8.92 -8.48
C PHE A 5 7.39 -10.06 -9.37
N GLY A 6 8.35 -9.80 -10.27
CA GLY A 6 8.68 -10.70 -11.35
C GLY A 6 7.59 -10.79 -12.42
N THR A 7 7.82 -11.64 -13.41
CA THR A 7 6.91 -11.86 -14.53
C THR A 7 5.78 -12.80 -14.12
N PHE A 8 4.53 -12.36 -14.31
CA PHE A 8 3.38 -13.26 -14.17
C PHE A 8 3.39 -14.36 -15.23
N ASP A 9 3.52 -15.63 -14.86
CA ASP A 9 3.47 -16.75 -15.81
C ASP A 9 2.13 -17.49 -15.73
N MET A 10 1.49 -17.68 -16.89
CA MET A 10 0.23 -18.40 -17.05
C MET A 10 0.39 -19.76 -17.75
N ASP A 11 1.61 -20.24 -17.96
CA ASP A 11 1.88 -21.52 -18.60
C ASP A 11 2.11 -22.64 -17.56
N THR A 12 1.41 -23.77 -17.72
CA THR A 12 1.44 -24.90 -16.78
C THR A 12 2.61 -25.86 -17.03
N SER A 13 3.42 -25.59 -18.07
CA SER A 13 4.49 -26.43 -18.58
C SER A 13 5.69 -26.57 -17.62
N ILE A 14 5.91 -25.61 -16.73
CA ILE A 14 7.03 -25.60 -15.76
C ILE A 14 6.84 -26.66 -14.65
N THR A 15 5.63 -27.15 -14.40
CA THR A 15 5.37 -28.17 -13.38
C THR A 15 5.79 -29.60 -13.78
N LYS A 16 6.23 -29.84 -15.02
CA LYS A 16 6.69 -31.17 -15.49
C LYS A 16 8.14 -31.52 -15.14
N SER A 17 8.94 -30.60 -14.58
CA SER A 17 10.38 -30.82 -14.36
C SER A 17 10.78 -31.21 -12.93
N VAL A 18 9.85 -31.29 -11.97
CA VAL A 18 10.13 -31.93 -10.67
C VAL A 18 9.99 -33.44 -10.84
N ARG A 19 10.97 -34.05 -11.53
CA ARG A 19 11.13 -35.50 -11.55
C ARG A 19 11.52 -35.95 -10.15
N VAL A 20 10.61 -36.70 -9.52
CA VAL A 20 10.88 -37.59 -8.40
C VAL A 20 12.11 -38.42 -8.73
N SER A 21 13.19 -38.23 -7.97
CA SER A 21 14.32 -39.15 -8.02
C SER A 21 13.95 -40.38 -7.22
N ASP A 22 13.78 -41.49 -7.93
CA ASP A 22 13.63 -42.83 -7.39
C ASP A 22 14.78 -43.16 -6.42
N SER A 23 14.46 -43.47 -5.16
CA SER A 23 15.32 -44.29 -4.33
C SER A 23 14.51 -45.42 -3.68
N LYS A 24 14.74 -46.60 -4.27
CA LYS A 24 14.48 -47.98 -3.81
C LYS A 24 13.81 -48.15 -2.44
N LEU A 25 12.58 -48.65 -2.51
CA LEU A 25 11.83 -49.29 -1.43
C LEU A 25 12.62 -50.50 -0.87
N GLN A 26 13.00 -50.45 0.40
CA GLN A 26 13.29 -51.64 1.20
C GLN A 26 12.37 -51.65 2.43
N THR A 27 11.49 -52.64 2.44
CA THR A 27 10.47 -52.91 3.46
C THR A 27 11.09 -53.16 4.84
N ARG A 28 10.76 -52.33 5.83
CA ARG A 28 10.77 -52.72 7.25
C ARG A 28 9.59 -52.04 7.98
N MET A 29 8.74 -52.86 8.58
CA MET A 29 7.64 -52.46 9.46
C MET A 29 8.18 -52.01 10.82
N ALA A 30 7.77 -50.84 11.32
CA ALA A 30 7.45 -50.58 12.74
C ALA A 30 7.09 -49.10 13.01
N ALA A 31 6.00 -48.92 13.76
CA ALA A 31 5.58 -47.77 14.59
C ALA A 31 5.34 -46.40 13.91
N GLU A 32 4.05 -46.08 13.73
CA GLU A 32 3.55 -44.74 13.42
C GLU A 32 3.72 -43.81 14.63
N SER A 33 4.73 -42.95 14.58
CA SER A 33 4.67 -41.60 15.14
C SER A 33 4.88 -40.66 13.98
N ALA A 34 3.79 -40.08 13.46
CA ALA A 34 3.83 -39.10 12.38
C ALA A 34 4.44 -37.79 12.88
N SER A 35 5.77 -37.73 12.91
CA SER A 35 6.48 -36.46 12.84
C SER A 35 6.21 -35.88 11.45
N PHE A 36 5.31 -34.90 11.37
CA PHE A 36 5.19 -34.05 10.19
C PHE A 36 6.53 -33.36 9.98
N GLU A 37 7.27 -33.73 8.93
CA GLU A 37 8.33 -32.87 8.44
C GLU A 37 7.69 -31.54 8.00
N PRO A 38 8.25 -30.37 8.36
CA PRO A 38 7.73 -29.11 7.88
C PRO A 38 7.93 -29.09 6.37
N VAL A 39 6.84 -28.97 5.62
CA VAL A 39 6.90 -28.55 4.22
C VAL A 39 7.62 -27.20 4.23
N GLU A 40 8.83 -27.11 3.68
CA GLU A 40 9.49 -25.83 3.45
C GLU A 40 8.55 -24.96 2.60
N GLN A 41 7.87 -24.01 3.24
CA GLN A 41 7.11 -22.99 2.55
C GLN A 41 8.11 -22.11 1.83
N VAL A 42 8.27 -22.34 0.53
CA VAL A 42 9.03 -21.46 -0.35
C VAL A 42 8.26 -20.14 -0.47
N HIS A 43 8.51 -19.23 0.45
CA HIS A 43 8.13 -17.83 0.33
C HIS A 43 9.00 -17.17 -0.73
N ASP A 44 8.39 -16.42 -1.65
CA ASP A 44 9.14 -15.61 -2.60
C ASP A 44 9.48 -14.27 -1.95
N TYR A 45 10.41 -14.34 -0.99
CA TYR A 45 10.90 -13.19 -0.23
C TYR A 45 11.49 -12.08 -1.12
N ASN A 46 11.74 -12.33 -2.41
CA ASN A 46 12.20 -11.30 -3.33
C ASN A 46 11.17 -10.17 -3.47
N VAL A 47 9.87 -10.50 -3.55
CA VAL A 47 8.83 -9.48 -3.66
C VAL A 47 8.84 -8.57 -2.43
N GLN A 48 8.89 -9.17 -1.24
CA GLN A 48 9.02 -8.43 0.00
C GLN A 48 10.28 -7.57 0.02
N ASN A 49 11.45 -8.13 -0.29
CA ASN A 49 12.71 -7.39 -0.27
C ASN A 49 12.69 -6.20 -1.24
N ASN A 50 12.22 -6.41 -2.48
CA ASN A 50 12.16 -5.38 -3.51
C ASN A 50 11.26 -4.22 -3.10
N ILE A 51 10.08 -4.52 -2.56
CA ILE A 51 9.15 -3.49 -2.08
C ILE A 51 9.74 -2.82 -0.83
N ARG A 52 10.12 -3.59 0.19
CA ARG A 52 10.56 -3.05 1.50
C ARG A 52 11.76 -2.11 1.38
N GLN A 53 12.70 -2.37 0.47
CA GLN A 53 13.82 -1.47 0.18
C GLN A 53 13.37 -0.10 -0.31
N LEU A 54 12.36 -0.02 -1.18
CA LEU A 54 11.83 1.24 -1.70
C LEU A 54 11.12 2.08 -0.63
N TYR A 55 10.54 1.42 0.36
CA TYR A 55 9.80 2.05 1.46
C TYR A 55 10.63 2.20 2.75
N GLY A 56 11.92 1.83 2.73
CA GLY A 56 12.80 1.93 3.90
C GLY A 56 12.44 0.98 5.05
N LYS A 57 11.74 -0.12 4.76
CA LYS A 57 11.31 -1.10 5.76
C LYS A 57 12.41 -2.15 5.97
N PRO A 58 12.86 -2.41 7.21
CA PRO A 58 13.93 -3.36 7.48
C PRO A 58 13.43 -4.82 7.48
N GLY A 59 14.32 -5.74 7.12
CA GLY A 59 14.07 -7.19 7.20
C GLY A 59 12.95 -7.70 6.29
N ILE A 60 12.48 -8.91 6.57
CA ILE A 60 11.31 -9.55 5.93
C ILE A 60 10.30 -9.92 7.01
N SER A 61 9.02 -9.99 6.64
CA SER A 61 7.98 -10.46 7.53
C SER A 61 7.74 -11.95 7.32
N ASN A 62 7.79 -12.72 8.41
CA ASN A 62 7.46 -14.14 8.37
C ASN A 62 5.93 -14.30 8.44
N ALA A 63 5.38 -15.12 7.55
CA ALA A 63 3.94 -15.31 7.46
C ALA A 63 3.45 -16.31 8.52
N VAL A 64 2.45 -15.89 9.31
CA VAL A 64 1.55 -16.82 10.01
C VAL A 64 0.14 -16.36 9.68
N ILE A 65 -0.66 -17.23 9.04
CA ILE A 65 -2.07 -16.94 8.82
C ILE A 65 -2.84 -17.10 10.13
N GLY A 66 -3.77 -16.18 10.44
CA GLY A 66 -4.69 -16.34 11.56
C GLY A 66 -4.89 -15.08 12.40
N GLY A 67 -5.05 -15.24 13.71
CA GLY A 67 -5.16 -14.12 14.65
C GLY A 67 -3.96 -13.17 14.53
N HIS A 68 -4.19 -11.87 14.77
CA HIS A 68 -3.11 -10.90 14.72
C HIS A 68 -2.20 -11.06 15.96
N PRO A 69 -0.85 -11.13 15.81
CA PRO A 69 0.06 -11.48 16.91
C PRO A 69 -0.05 -10.58 18.14
N ASP A 70 -0.34 -9.29 17.95
CA ASP A 70 -0.61 -8.34 19.04
C ASP A 70 -1.75 -8.77 20.00
N PHE A 71 -2.59 -9.73 19.60
CA PHE A 71 -3.76 -10.18 20.34
C PHE A 71 -3.76 -11.70 20.62
N ASP A 72 -2.63 -12.39 20.44
CA ASP A 72 -2.53 -13.84 20.70
C ASP A 72 -2.87 -14.18 22.16
N HIS A 73 -2.58 -13.28 23.11
CA HIS A 73 -2.93 -13.44 24.53
C HIS A 73 -4.44 -13.52 24.78
N LEU A 74 -5.28 -13.07 23.85
CA LEU A 74 -6.73 -13.18 23.96
C LEU A 74 -7.23 -14.62 23.80
N VAL A 75 -6.46 -15.47 23.11
CA VAL A 75 -6.79 -16.90 22.95
C VAL A 75 -6.81 -17.60 24.32
N GLU A 76 -5.78 -17.34 25.13
CA GLU A 76 -5.63 -17.97 26.46
C GLU A 76 -6.52 -17.30 27.51
N SER A 77 -6.53 -15.97 27.54
CA SER A 77 -7.21 -15.21 28.59
C SER A 77 -8.73 -15.15 28.43
N ARG A 78 -9.25 -15.39 27.22
CA ARG A 78 -10.68 -15.23 26.86
C ARG A 78 -11.26 -13.85 27.20
N THR A 79 -10.39 -12.85 27.30
CA THR A 79 -10.79 -11.46 27.49
C THR A 79 -11.08 -10.83 26.12
N ARG A 80 -11.51 -9.57 26.15
CA ARG A 80 -11.64 -8.74 24.96
C ARG A 80 -10.98 -7.41 25.25
N GLU A 81 -10.38 -6.82 24.25
CA GLU A 81 -9.75 -5.51 24.39
C GLU A 81 -10.05 -4.62 23.19
N LYS A 82 -9.98 -3.31 23.43
CA LYS A 82 -10.11 -2.33 22.38
C LYS A 82 -8.78 -2.13 21.67
N GLY A 83 -8.83 -1.91 20.36
CA GLY A 83 -7.61 -1.71 19.58
C GLY A 83 -7.91 -1.33 18.15
N PHE A 84 -7.33 -0.23 17.67
CA PHE A 84 -7.54 0.22 16.29
C PHE A 84 -7.16 -0.85 15.25
N VAL A 85 -7.74 -0.77 14.07
CA VAL A 85 -7.35 -1.62 12.94
C VAL A 85 -7.55 -0.88 11.63
N THR A 86 -6.62 -1.05 10.70
CA THR A 86 -6.87 -0.78 9.29
C THR A 86 -7.08 -2.11 8.59
N SER A 87 -8.25 -2.29 7.99
CA SER A 87 -8.64 -3.54 7.32
C SER A 87 -8.51 -3.38 5.82
N LEU A 88 -7.94 -4.39 5.16
CA LEU A 88 -7.84 -4.48 3.72
C LEU A 88 -8.44 -5.80 3.25
N PHE A 89 -9.40 -5.70 2.33
CA PHE A 89 -9.97 -6.83 1.62
C PHE A 89 -9.55 -6.79 0.16
N VAL A 90 -9.06 -7.91 -0.36
CA VAL A 90 -8.77 -8.12 -1.79
C VAL A 90 -9.62 -9.29 -2.26
N ASP A 91 -10.21 -9.19 -3.44
CA ASP A 91 -11.03 -10.23 -4.08
C ASP A 91 -10.73 -10.29 -5.58
N ILE A 92 -10.76 -11.49 -6.15
CA ILE A 92 -10.63 -11.69 -7.60
C ILE A 92 -12.01 -11.55 -8.25
N GLN A 93 -12.24 -10.43 -8.93
CA GLN A 93 -13.46 -10.26 -9.71
C GLN A 93 -13.50 -11.23 -10.89
N GLY A 94 -14.66 -11.84 -11.12
CA GLY A 94 -14.92 -12.70 -12.28
C GLY A 94 -14.26 -14.07 -12.20
N SER A 95 -13.73 -14.43 -11.03
CA SER A 95 -13.10 -15.73 -10.80
C SER A 95 -14.04 -16.92 -11.04
N THR A 96 -15.35 -16.75 -10.82
CA THR A 96 -16.37 -17.77 -11.13
C THR A 96 -16.51 -18.01 -12.63
N ARG A 97 -16.34 -16.97 -13.45
CA ARG A 97 -16.40 -17.10 -14.93
C ARG A 97 -15.20 -17.87 -15.47
N LEU A 98 -14.04 -17.79 -14.83
CA LEU A 98 -12.89 -18.61 -15.20
C LEU A 98 -13.20 -20.11 -15.13
N GLY A 99 -14.01 -20.54 -14.16
CA GLY A 99 -14.46 -21.94 -14.02
C GLY A 99 -15.34 -22.45 -15.15
N VAL A 100 -15.89 -21.56 -15.98
CA VAL A 100 -16.68 -21.95 -17.16
C VAL A 100 -15.77 -22.24 -18.36
N TYR A 101 -14.65 -21.53 -18.48
CA TYR A 101 -13.77 -21.59 -19.66
C TYR A 101 -12.53 -22.45 -19.46
N TYR A 102 -12.15 -22.74 -18.21
CA TYR A 102 -10.89 -23.42 -17.89
C TYR A 102 -11.09 -24.60 -16.96
N SER A 103 -10.13 -25.54 -17.02
CA SER A 103 -10.10 -26.67 -16.10
C SER A 103 -9.90 -26.19 -14.65
N PRO A 104 -10.41 -26.94 -13.66
CA PRO A 104 -10.20 -26.61 -12.25
C PRO A 104 -8.74 -26.37 -11.88
N GLU A 105 -7.79 -27.10 -12.49
CA GLU A 105 -6.36 -26.96 -12.26
C GLU A 105 -5.84 -25.58 -12.71
N MET A 106 -6.26 -25.12 -13.89
CA MET A 106 -5.84 -23.81 -14.40
C MET A 106 -6.49 -22.68 -13.58
N VAL A 107 -7.75 -22.83 -13.20
CA VAL A 107 -8.44 -21.85 -12.33
C VAL A 107 -7.77 -21.78 -10.97
N PHE A 108 -7.43 -22.93 -10.38
CA PHE A 108 -6.67 -23.00 -9.13
C PHE A 108 -5.32 -22.30 -9.27
N TYR A 109 -4.54 -22.63 -10.30
CA TYR A 109 -3.23 -22.03 -10.53
C TYR A 109 -3.33 -20.50 -10.63
N PHE A 110 -4.26 -20.00 -11.44
CA PHE A 110 -4.46 -18.57 -11.61
C PHE A 110 -4.86 -17.86 -10.31
N LYS A 111 -5.86 -18.39 -9.59
CA LYS A 111 -6.30 -17.84 -8.30
C LYS A 111 -5.13 -17.84 -7.31
N ASN A 112 -4.43 -18.96 -7.19
CA ASN A 112 -3.32 -19.12 -6.26
C ASN A 112 -2.18 -18.14 -6.54
N GLN A 113 -1.87 -17.86 -7.81
CA GLN A 113 -0.85 -16.86 -8.15
C GLN A 113 -1.24 -15.45 -7.70
N ILE A 114 -2.49 -15.03 -7.93
CA ILE A 114 -2.95 -13.72 -7.46
C ILE A 114 -2.97 -13.65 -5.93
N ILE A 115 -3.43 -14.71 -5.25
CA ILE A 115 -3.45 -14.78 -3.79
C ILE A 115 -2.03 -14.72 -3.22
N LYS A 116 -1.06 -15.43 -3.80
CA LYS A 116 0.35 -15.34 -3.43
C LYS A 116 0.89 -13.92 -3.57
N CYS A 117 0.63 -13.27 -4.71
CA CYS A 117 1.04 -11.88 -4.92
C CYS A 117 0.41 -10.92 -3.89
N ALA A 118 -0.87 -11.12 -3.56
CA ALA A 118 -1.55 -10.33 -2.56
C ALA A 118 -0.94 -10.53 -1.16
N ILE A 119 -0.64 -11.77 -0.77
CA ILE A 119 0.00 -12.10 0.50
C ILE A 119 1.40 -11.48 0.59
N GLU A 120 2.25 -11.66 -0.42
CA GLU A 120 3.60 -11.08 -0.42
C GLU A 120 3.55 -9.55 -0.37
N CYS A 121 2.59 -8.92 -1.05
CA CYS A 121 2.39 -7.47 -0.98
C CYS A 121 1.96 -7.04 0.44
N VAL A 122 0.99 -7.72 1.04
CA VAL A 122 0.53 -7.44 2.42
C VAL A 122 1.70 -7.52 3.40
N LEU A 123 2.50 -8.59 3.33
CA LEU A 123 3.67 -8.78 4.19
C LEU A 123 4.75 -7.71 3.95
N ALA A 124 4.94 -7.30 2.69
CA ALA A 124 5.89 -6.24 2.34
C ALA A 124 5.54 -4.90 3.00
N PHE A 125 4.26 -4.63 3.22
CA PHE A 125 3.74 -3.42 3.88
C PHE A 125 3.44 -3.61 5.37
N ASP A 126 4.05 -4.63 6.02
CA ASP A 126 3.86 -4.93 7.45
C ASP A 126 2.39 -5.23 7.84
N GLY A 127 1.57 -5.66 6.88
CA GLY A 127 0.23 -6.17 7.12
C GLY A 127 0.24 -7.63 7.55
N HIS A 128 -0.78 -8.03 8.29
CA HIS A 128 -0.99 -9.39 8.75
C HIS A 128 -2.14 -10.05 7.99
N VAL A 129 -1.88 -11.20 7.36
CA VAL A 129 -2.92 -11.96 6.65
C VAL A 129 -3.77 -12.70 7.67
N HIS A 130 -5.01 -12.23 7.87
CA HIS A 130 -5.93 -12.86 8.80
C HIS A 130 -6.55 -14.12 8.22
N ARG A 131 -7.10 -14.02 6.99
CA ARG A 131 -7.81 -15.13 6.33
C ARG A 131 -7.68 -15.10 4.82
N ILE A 132 -7.67 -16.30 4.24
CA ILE A 132 -7.87 -16.55 2.82
C ILE A 132 -9.22 -17.26 2.68
N MET A 133 -10.15 -16.66 1.93
CA MET A 133 -11.53 -17.13 1.79
C MET A 133 -11.81 -17.40 0.31
N GLY A 134 -11.29 -18.54 -0.18
CA GLY A 134 -11.36 -18.88 -1.61
C GLY A 134 -10.47 -17.97 -2.44
N ASP A 135 -11.06 -16.99 -3.12
CA ASP A 135 -10.40 -15.98 -3.96
C ASP A 135 -10.26 -14.60 -3.30
N ALA A 136 -10.58 -14.51 -2.01
CA ALA A 136 -10.43 -13.30 -1.22
C ALA A 136 -9.33 -13.41 -0.15
N VAL A 137 -8.65 -12.29 0.12
CA VAL A 137 -7.68 -12.11 1.22
C VAL A 137 -8.19 -11.00 2.13
N LEU A 138 -8.23 -11.29 3.43
CA LEU A 138 -8.43 -10.30 4.49
C LEU A 138 -7.12 -10.10 5.23
N ALA A 139 -6.65 -8.85 5.27
CA ALA A 139 -5.47 -8.44 6.00
C ALA A 139 -5.78 -7.32 7.01
N PHE A 140 -5.07 -7.35 8.13
CA PHE A 140 -5.10 -6.31 9.14
C PHE A 140 -3.75 -5.60 9.20
N PHE A 141 -3.77 -4.29 9.07
CA PHE A 141 -2.61 -3.43 9.22
C PHE A 141 -2.65 -2.80 10.61
N ARG A 142 -1.62 -3.12 11.39
CA ARG A 142 -1.43 -2.62 12.74
C ARG A 142 0.06 -2.68 13.08
N GLY A 143 0.75 -1.57 12.84
CA GLY A 143 2.13 -1.42 13.29
C GLY A 143 2.19 -0.99 14.76
N LYS A 144 3.28 -1.33 15.46
CA LYS A 144 3.63 -0.75 16.76
C LYS A 144 3.86 0.76 16.63
N GLY A 145 2.81 1.57 16.67
CA GLY A 145 2.93 3.00 17.01
C GLY A 145 2.21 4.04 16.15
N SER A 146 1.50 3.71 15.06
CA SER A 146 0.75 4.73 14.31
C SER A 146 -0.40 4.18 13.46
N ALA A 147 -1.60 4.68 13.72
CA ALA A 147 -2.77 4.46 12.86
C ALA A 147 -2.56 5.05 11.46
N ASN A 148 -1.90 6.22 11.36
CA ASN A 148 -1.58 6.85 10.09
C ASN A 148 -0.68 5.97 9.24
N ASN A 149 0.40 5.42 9.82
CA ASN A 149 1.29 4.50 9.09
C ASN A 149 0.54 3.23 8.65
N SER A 150 -0.31 2.68 9.52
CA SER A 150 -1.13 1.50 9.18
C SER A 150 -2.09 1.77 8.00
N ALA A 151 -2.68 2.97 7.95
CA ALA A 151 -3.51 3.42 6.83
C ALA A 151 -2.69 3.65 5.55
N ILE A 152 -1.53 4.32 5.65
CA ILE A 152 -0.62 4.55 4.52
C ILE A 152 -0.14 3.21 3.93
N ASP A 153 0.29 2.27 4.77
CA ASP A 153 0.73 0.94 4.37
C ASP A 153 -0.38 0.16 3.67
N ALA A 154 -1.61 0.21 4.17
CA ALA A 154 -2.75 -0.45 3.52
C ALA A 154 -3.06 0.16 2.14
N ILE A 155 -3.06 1.50 2.02
CA ILE A 155 -3.30 2.19 0.74
C ILE A 155 -2.17 1.87 -0.26
N ASN A 156 -0.92 1.94 0.17
CA ASN A 156 0.24 1.57 -0.65
C ASN A 156 0.17 0.11 -1.11
N CYS A 157 -0.16 -0.82 -0.21
CA CYS A 157 -0.39 -2.23 -0.54
C CYS A 157 -1.45 -2.40 -1.63
N GLY A 158 -2.61 -1.77 -1.47
CA GLY A 158 -3.69 -1.82 -2.46
C GLY A 158 -3.29 -1.21 -3.80
N ALA A 159 -2.65 -0.03 -3.77
CA ALA A 159 -2.24 0.70 -4.97
C ALA A 159 -1.17 -0.07 -5.76
N VAL A 160 -0.14 -0.57 -5.09
CA VAL A 160 0.94 -1.38 -5.70
C VAL A 160 0.38 -2.67 -6.27
N LEU A 161 -0.48 -3.38 -5.54
CA LEU A 161 -1.09 -4.61 -6.03
C LEU A 161 -1.95 -4.36 -7.27
N VAL A 162 -2.79 -3.31 -7.27
CA VAL A 162 -3.60 -2.93 -8.43
C VAL A 162 -2.73 -2.53 -9.62
N GLN A 163 -1.62 -1.81 -9.38
CA GLN A 163 -0.69 -1.43 -10.43
C GLN A 163 -0.05 -2.67 -11.07
N TYR A 164 0.38 -3.64 -10.25
CA TYR A 164 0.91 -4.92 -10.73
C TYR A 164 -0.11 -5.65 -11.62
N ILE A 165 -1.35 -5.78 -11.16
CA ILE A 165 -2.41 -6.43 -11.94
C ILE A 165 -2.63 -5.72 -13.28
N ARG A 166 -2.67 -4.38 -13.29
CA ARG A 166 -2.89 -3.59 -14.52
C ARG A 166 -1.74 -3.70 -15.52
N GLU A 167 -0.50 -3.71 -15.05
CA GLU A 167 0.69 -3.72 -15.91
C GLU A 167 1.11 -5.11 -16.36
N GLU A 168 0.95 -6.14 -15.51
CA GLU A 168 1.55 -7.46 -15.78
C GLU A 168 0.53 -8.56 -16.01
N VAL A 169 -0.62 -8.51 -15.31
CA VAL A 169 -1.62 -9.58 -15.37
C VAL A 169 -2.65 -9.31 -16.47
N VAL A 170 -3.20 -8.10 -16.53
CA VAL A 170 -4.22 -7.71 -17.52
C VAL A 170 -3.74 -7.87 -18.97
N PRO A 171 -2.51 -7.48 -19.36
CA PRO A 171 -2.04 -7.69 -20.74
C PRO A 171 -2.00 -9.17 -21.13
N LYS A 172 -1.55 -10.05 -20.23
CA LYS A 172 -1.50 -11.50 -20.47
C LYS A 172 -2.88 -12.13 -20.52
N LEU A 173 -3.81 -11.63 -19.71
CA LEU A 173 -5.22 -12.01 -19.81
C LEU A 173 -5.84 -11.55 -21.13
N ARG A 174 -5.43 -10.38 -21.66
CA ARG A 174 -5.92 -9.86 -22.95
C ARG A 174 -5.52 -10.75 -24.12
N GLU A 175 -4.29 -11.25 -24.13
CA GLU A 175 -3.81 -12.22 -25.13
C GLU A 175 -4.67 -13.49 -25.20
N ARG A 176 -5.34 -13.83 -24.09
CA ARG A 176 -6.26 -14.97 -23.97
C ARG A 176 -7.74 -14.59 -24.03
N GLY A 177 -8.07 -13.33 -24.32
CA GLY A 177 -9.46 -12.85 -24.42
C GLY A 177 -10.19 -12.64 -23.09
N LEU A 178 -9.48 -12.57 -21.96
CA LEU A 178 -10.06 -12.53 -20.61
C LEU A 178 -9.89 -11.19 -19.88
N ALA A 179 -9.23 -10.20 -20.47
CA ALA A 179 -8.92 -8.94 -19.79
C ALA A 179 -10.17 -8.22 -19.26
N GLU A 180 -11.32 -8.41 -19.92
CA GLU A 180 -12.60 -7.82 -19.53
C GLU A 180 -13.42 -8.69 -18.57
N ASP A 181 -12.88 -9.81 -18.12
CA ASP A 181 -13.58 -10.74 -17.24
C ASP A 181 -12.94 -10.80 -15.86
N VAL A 182 -11.62 -10.60 -15.78
CA VAL A 182 -10.86 -10.88 -14.57
C VAL A 182 -10.06 -9.67 -14.11
N GLY A 183 -10.06 -9.43 -12.81
CA GLY A 183 -9.26 -8.40 -12.16
C GLY A 183 -9.34 -8.54 -10.66
N ILE A 184 -8.85 -7.54 -9.93
CA ILE A 184 -8.98 -7.50 -8.48
C ILE A 184 -9.85 -6.31 -8.04
N ARG A 185 -10.44 -6.45 -6.86
CA ARG A 185 -11.16 -5.38 -6.18
C ARG A 185 -10.59 -5.25 -4.78
N VAL A 186 -10.27 -4.02 -4.37
CA VAL A 186 -9.67 -3.75 -3.06
C VAL A 186 -10.57 -2.80 -2.27
N GLY A 187 -10.80 -3.09 -1.00
CA GLY A 187 -11.54 -2.23 -0.07
C GLY A 187 -10.76 -2.03 1.21
N ILE A 188 -10.64 -0.77 1.65
CA ILE A 188 -9.84 -0.38 2.81
C ILE A 188 -10.64 0.56 3.70
N ASP A 189 -10.66 0.28 5.00
CA ASP A 189 -11.27 1.17 6.00
C ASP A 189 -10.50 1.09 7.33
N TYR A 190 -10.64 2.13 8.16
CA TYR A 190 -9.98 2.25 9.45
C TYR A 190 -11.01 2.36 10.58
N GLY A 191 -10.83 1.54 11.61
CA GLY A 191 -11.55 1.66 12.88
C GLY A 191 -10.61 2.18 13.97
N SER A 192 -11.01 3.24 14.66
CA SER A 192 -10.25 3.75 15.80
C SER A 192 -10.29 2.82 17.01
N HIS A 193 -9.43 3.08 18.00
CA HIS A 193 -9.34 2.29 19.23
C HIS A 193 -10.71 2.08 19.89
N GLU A 194 -11.52 3.13 20.00
CA GLU A 194 -12.84 3.05 20.66
C GLU A 194 -13.90 2.30 19.86
N GLN A 195 -13.70 2.15 18.55
CA GLN A 195 -14.69 1.60 17.63
C GLN A 195 -14.43 0.13 17.29
N VAL A 196 -13.35 -0.46 17.80
CA VAL A 196 -12.90 -1.80 17.43
C VAL A 196 -12.66 -2.62 18.69
N LEU A 197 -13.38 -3.73 18.78
CA LEU A 197 -13.22 -4.72 19.85
C LEU A 197 -12.53 -5.97 19.29
N TRP A 198 -11.41 -6.35 19.86
CA TRP A 198 -10.72 -7.61 19.58
C TRP A 198 -11.15 -8.68 20.58
N GLY A 199 -11.39 -9.87 20.08
CA GLY A 199 -11.74 -11.00 20.92
C GLY A 199 -11.69 -12.31 20.17
N MET A 200 -11.65 -13.40 20.94
CA MET A 200 -11.71 -14.75 20.40
C MET A 200 -13.16 -15.11 20.04
N TYR A 201 -13.38 -15.49 18.79
CA TYR A 201 -14.61 -16.10 18.30
C TYR A 201 -14.46 -17.62 18.20
N GLY A 202 -15.55 -18.35 18.40
CA GLY A 202 -15.58 -19.82 18.30
C GLY A 202 -15.42 -20.55 19.64
N TYR A 203 -15.04 -21.82 19.57
CA TYR A 203 -14.87 -22.72 20.72
C TYR A 203 -13.43 -23.20 20.82
N ALA A 204 -13.03 -23.74 21.98
CA ALA A 204 -11.68 -24.28 22.15
C ALA A 204 -11.34 -25.32 21.06
N GLY A 205 -10.25 -25.09 20.33
CA GLY A 205 -9.80 -25.93 19.21
C GLY A 205 -10.35 -25.53 17.83
N VAL A 206 -11.38 -24.66 17.77
CA VAL A 206 -11.94 -24.09 16.53
C VAL A 206 -12.28 -22.62 16.80
N SER A 207 -11.24 -21.78 16.84
CA SER A 207 -11.36 -20.38 17.23
C SER A 207 -10.40 -19.48 16.47
N GLU A 208 -10.73 -18.20 16.45
CA GLU A 208 -9.89 -17.15 15.86
C GLU A 208 -10.04 -15.85 16.65
N VAL A 209 -8.93 -15.13 16.84
CA VAL A 209 -8.99 -13.77 17.36
C VAL A 209 -9.23 -12.83 16.19
N THR A 210 -10.29 -12.03 16.25
CA THR A 210 -10.70 -11.15 15.17
C THR A 210 -11.17 -9.79 15.69
N ALA A 211 -11.08 -8.79 14.83
CA ALA A 211 -11.57 -7.44 15.08
C ALA A 211 -13.06 -7.35 14.77
N THR A 212 -13.83 -6.83 15.72
CA THR A 212 -15.27 -6.54 15.56
C THR A 212 -15.46 -5.05 15.48
N SER A 213 -15.88 -4.55 14.31
CA SER A 213 -16.16 -3.14 14.09
C SER A 213 -17.01 -2.92 12.84
N PHE A 214 -17.83 -1.88 12.85
CA PHE A 214 -18.47 -1.34 11.65
C PHE A 214 -17.47 -1.13 10.52
N HIS A 215 -16.26 -0.65 10.83
CA HIS A 215 -15.23 -0.35 9.84
C HIS A 215 -14.64 -1.61 9.18
N VAL A 216 -14.53 -2.71 9.93
CA VAL A 216 -14.08 -4.00 9.38
C VAL A 216 -15.10 -4.50 8.35
N ASP A 217 -16.40 -4.43 8.67
CA ASP A 217 -17.46 -4.83 7.77
C ASP A 217 -17.58 -3.90 6.55
N VAL A 218 -17.39 -2.60 6.75
CA VAL A 218 -17.40 -1.61 5.66
C VAL A 218 -16.25 -1.84 4.69
N ALA A 219 -15.06 -2.22 5.14
CA ALA A 219 -13.95 -2.56 4.23
C ALA A 219 -14.34 -3.68 3.24
N ALA A 220 -15.08 -4.70 3.69
CA ALA A 220 -15.62 -5.74 2.82
C ALA A 220 -16.67 -5.20 1.84
N LYS A 221 -17.56 -4.30 2.29
CA LYS A 221 -18.54 -3.64 1.40
C LYS A 221 -17.88 -2.75 0.35
N LEU A 222 -16.84 -2.03 0.74
CA LEU A 222 -16.02 -1.21 -0.16
C LEU A 222 -15.37 -2.09 -1.22
N GLN A 223 -14.79 -3.23 -0.85
CA GLN A 223 -14.23 -4.20 -1.80
C GLN A 223 -15.30 -4.68 -2.79
N GLN A 224 -16.47 -5.13 -2.31
CA GLN A 224 -17.55 -5.61 -3.18
C GLN A 224 -18.03 -4.52 -4.16
N SER A 225 -18.05 -3.28 -3.66
CA SER A 225 -18.44 -2.06 -4.36
C SER A 225 -17.35 -1.54 -5.31
N ALA A 226 -16.10 -2.01 -5.19
CA ALA A 226 -14.98 -1.44 -5.95
C ALA A 226 -15.12 -1.66 -7.45
N PRO A 227 -14.79 -0.67 -8.28
CA PRO A 227 -14.57 -0.90 -9.70
C PRO A 227 -13.44 -1.92 -9.91
N ARG A 228 -13.45 -2.60 -11.06
CA ARG A 228 -12.39 -3.54 -11.42
C ARG A 228 -11.02 -2.85 -11.40
N ASN A 229 -10.03 -3.51 -10.83
CA ASN A 229 -8.65 -3.04 -10.73
C ASN A 229 -8.56 -1.64 -10.11
N ARG A 230 -9.30 -1.43 -9.02
CA ARG A 230 -9.31 -0.18 -8.26
C ARG A 230 -9.39 -0.46 -6.76
N VAL A 231 -8.95 0.53 -5.99
CA VAL A 231 -9.03 0.57 -4.54
C VAL A 231 -10.18 1.48 -4.12
N MET A 232 -11.04 1.00 -3.23
CA MET A 232 -12.04 1.79 -2.53
C MET A 232 -11.57 2.11 -1.12
N LEU A 233 -11.76 3.36 -0.71
CA LEU A 233 -11.41 3.88 0.60
C LEU A 233 -12.68 4.31 1.34
N GLY A 234 -12.77 3.97 2.63
CA GLY A 234 -13.82 4.48 3.50
C GLY A 234 -13.52 5.90 3.98
N GLN A 235 -14.58 6.59 4.40
CA GLN A 235 -14.50 7.94 4.96
C GLN A 235 -13.41 8.08 6.03
N SER A 236 -13.29 7.07 6.90
CA SER A 236 -12.35 7.10 8.03
C SER A 236 -10.89 7.27 7.58
N ILE A 237 -10.44 6.67 6.47
CA ILE A 237 -9.03 6.81 6.07
C ILE A 237 -8.78 8.15 5.39
N VAL A 238 -9.76 8.64 4.63
CA VAL A 238 -9.69 9.97 4.01
C VAL A 238 -9.62 11.04 5.09
N GLU A 239 -10.38 10.90 6.17
CA GLU A 239 -10.34 11.81 7.31
C GLU A 239 -9.09 11.65 8.17
N LEU A 240 -8.63 10.42 8.40
CA LEU A 240 -7.44 10.14 9.20
C LEU A 240 -6.17 10.76 8.59
N LEU A 241 -6.03 10.65 7.26
CA LEU A 241 -4.86 11.14 6.52
C LEU A 241 -5.09 12.48 5.81
N ASP A 242 -6.25 13.10 6.00
CA ASP A 242 -6.71 14.32 5.32
C ASP A 242 -6.40 14.32 3.80
N LEU A 243 -6.79 13.23 3.12
CA LEU A 243 -6.51 13.05 1.69
C LEU A 243 -7.30 14.06 0.85
N HIS A 244 -6.60 14.73 -0.06
CA HIS A 244 -7.17 15.75 -0.95
C HIS A 244 -7.66 15.17 -2.28
N ASP A 245 -8.51 15.93 -2.97
CA ASP A 245 -9.26 15.51 -4.16
C ASP A 245 -8.39 15.14 -5.39
N GLU A 246 -7.09 15.41 -5.38
CA GLU A 246 -6.22 14.93 -6.46
C GLU A 246 -6.13 13.40 -6.43
N VAL A 247 -6.04 12.81 -5.24
CA VAL A 247 -5.75 11.39 -5.04
C VAL A 247 -6.99 10.53 -4.74
N ILE A 248 -8.16 11.15 -4.63
CA ILE A 248 -9.44 10.46 -4.43
C ILE A 248 -10.50 10.92 -5.42
N GLU A 249 -11.41 10.02 -5.76
CA GLU A 249 -12.54 10.24 -6.66
C GLU A 249 -13.85 9.85 -5.98
N VAL A 250 -14.93 10.56 -6.32
CA VAL A 250 -16.28 10.11 -5.97
C VAL A 250 -16.64 8.90 -6.82
N LYS A 251 -17.10 7.82 -6.17
CA LYS A 251 -17.58 6.64 -6.90
C LYS A 251 -18.75 7.01 -7.82
N ARG A 252 -18.71 6.52 -9.06
CA ARG A 252 -19.77 6.71 -10.06
C ARG A 252 -20.27 5.37 -10.56
N ALA A 253 -21.56 5.28 -10.86
CA ALA A 253 -22.15 4.18 -11.59
C ALA A 253 -22.81 4.70 -12.88
N MET A 254 -22.78 3.86 -13.91
CA MET A 254 -23.53 4.07 -15.14
C MET A 254 -24.89 3.41 -15.01
N SER A 255 -25.97 4.18 -15.18
CA SER A 255 -27.33 3.65 -15.27
C SER A 255 -28.05 4.34 -16.41
N GLY A 256 -28.53 3.57 -17.41
CA GLY A 256 -29.26 4.14 -18.55
C GLY A 256 -28.47 5.14 -19.40
N GLY A 257 -27.13 5.10 -19.38
CA GLY A 257 -26.27 6.07 -20.08
C GLY A 257 -25.89 7.30 -19.24
N GLU A 258 -26.48 7.49 -18.06
CA GLU A 258 -26.18 8.60 -17.15
C GLU A 258 -25.19 8.19 -16.05
N LYS A 259 -24.27 9.10 -15.70
CA LYS A 259 -23.32 8.92 -14.60
C LYS A 259 -23.94 9.43 -13.31
N THR A 260 -24.29 8.53 -12.40
CA THR A 260 -24.77 8.88 -11.06
C THR A 260 -23.64 8.76 -10.03
N ASN A 261 -23.49 9.78 -9.18
CA ASN A 261 -22.57 9.72 -8.05
C ASN A 261 -23.14 8.81 -6.95
N LEU A 262 -22.30 7.93 -6.41
CA LEU A 262 -22.60 7.04 -5.30
C LEU A 262 -21.70 7.37 -4.10
N PRO A 263 -21.91 8.53 -3.43
CA PRO A 263 -21.00 9.01 -2.40
C PRO A 263 -21.01 8.18 -1.12
N PHE A 264 -22.02 7.34 -0.88
CA PHE A 264 -22.20 6.60 0.36
C PHE A 264 -22.17 5.09 0.16
N VAL A 265 -21.64 4.37 1.14
CA VAL A 265 -21.66 2.90 1.18
C VAL A 265 -23.11 2.37 1.10
N SER A 266 -23.29 1.25 0.40
CA SER A 266 -24.58 0.58 0.24
C SER A 266 -24.59 -0.77 0.96
N PRO A 267 -25.66 -1.10 1.73
CA PRO A 267 -26.81 -0.25 2.03
C PRO A 267 -26.42 0.94 2.91
N ASN A 268 -27.21 2.02 2.85
CA ASN A 268 -27.03 3.16 3.75
C ASN A 268 -27.60 2.79 5.13
N TYR A 269 -26.72 2.39 6.03
CA TYR A 269 -27.06 1.99 7.39
C TYR A 269 -27.72 3.14 8.15
N LYS A 270 -28.53 2.79 9.16
CA LYS A 270 -29.15 3.77 10.06
C LYS A 270 -28.48 3.71 11.43
N ASP A 271 -28.34 4.87 12.06
CA ASP A 271 -27.89 4.96 13.45
C ASP A 271 -28.95 4.42 14.42
N VAL A 272 -28.61 4.43 15.71
CA VAL A 272 -29.50 3.98 16.80
C VAL A 272 -30.83 4.74 16.88
N ASN A 273 -30.92 5.92 16.25
CA ASN A 273 -32.10 6.77 16.19
C ASN A 273 -32.86 6.63 14.86
N GLY A 274 -32.46 5.70 13.99
CA GLY A 274 -33.06 5.48 12.68
C GLY A 274 -32.65 6.49 11.61
N ARG A 275 -31.67 7.36 11.87
CA ARG A 275 -31.18 8.35 10.90
C ARG A 275 -30.16 7.71 9.97
N PRO A 276 -30.18 7.99 8.66
CA PRO A 276 -29.20 7.44 7.73
C PRO A 276 -27.79 7.92 8.09
N MET A 277 -26.85 6.98 8.20
CA MET A 277 -25.46 7.25 8.55
C MET A 277 -24.72 8.01 7.47
N ASN A 278 -25.07 7.79 6.19
CA ASN A 278 -24.43 8.44 5.04
C ASN A 278 -22.89 8.33 5.08
N TYR A 279 -22.38 7.14 5.43
CA TYR A 279 -20.94 6.91 5.51
C TYR A 279 -20.31 7.00 4.13
N ARG A 280 -19.36 7.92 3.94
CA ARG A 280 -18.79 8.21 2.61
C ARG A 280 -17.87 7.11 2.12
N GLN A 281 -17.80 6.98 0.79
CA GLN A 281 -16.87 6.10 0.09
C GLN A 281 -16.18 6.83 -1.05
N TYR A 282 -14.93 6.44 -1.31
CA TYR A 282 -14.08 7.06 -2.31
C TYR A 282 -13.39 5.98 -3.14
N VAL A 283 -13.10 6.28 -4.39
CA VAL A 283 -12.19 5.48 -5.21
C VAL A 283 -10.83 6.15 -5.15
N LEU A 284 -9.76 5.41 -4.90
CA LEU A 284 -8.40 5.95 -5.04
C LEU A 284 -8.15 6.31 -6.52
N SER A 285 -7.65 7.52 -6.78
CA SER A 285 -7.22 7.95 -8.11
C SER A 285 -5.97 7.17 -8.52
N GLN A 286 -6.16 5.96 -9.06
CA GLN A 286 -5.08 4.97 -9.19
C GLN A 286 -3.84 5.53 -9.88
N ASP A 287 -3.98 6.15 -11.05
CA ASP A 287 -2.82 6.68 -11.79
C ASP A 287 -2.13 7.84 -11.05
N ARG A 288 -2.92 8.72 -10.42
CA ARG A 288 -2.40 9.88 -9.70
C ARG A 288 -1.67 9.50 -8.43
N TYR A 289 -2.23 8.56 -7.65
CA TYR A 289 -1.62 8.07 -6.43
C TYR A 289 -0.42 7.17 -6.71
N SER A 290 -0.50 6.26 -7.70
CA SER A 290 0.65 5.45 -8.13
C SER A 290 1.84 6.35 -8.50
N ALA A 291 1.63 7.46 -9.20
CA ALA A 291 2.69 8.40 -9.55
C ALA A 291 3.39 9.08 -8.35
N LEU A 292 2.86 8.92 -7.13
CA LEU A 292 3.48 9.40 -5.89
C LEU A 292 4.37 8.35 -5.21
N LEU A 293 4.22 7.08 -5.57
CA LEU A 293 4.90 5.96 -4.93
C LEU A 293 6.36 5.84 -5.38
N PRO A 294 7.24 5.27 -4.55
CA PRO A 294 8.60 4.94 -4.95
C PRO A 294 8.62 3.76 -5.92
N TYR A 295 9.44 3.89 -6.97
CA TYR A 295 9.70 2.87 -7.97
C TYR A 295 11.21 2.73 -8.22
N PRO A 296 11.69 1.56 -8.69
CA PRO A 296 13.10 1.38 -9.01
C PRO A 296 13.64 2.38 -10.04
N GLU A 297 12.78 2.85 -10.95
CA GLU A 297 13.10 3.83 -11.99
C GLU A 297 13.41 5.22 -11.43
N ASP A 298 13.01 5.55 -10.19
CA ASP A 298 13.35 6.82 -9.54
C ASP A 298 14.88 7.00 -9.37
N ALA A 299 15.65 5.92 -9.45
CA ALA A 299 17.11 5.97 -9.43
C ALA A 299 17.71 6.64 -10.68
N ASP A 300 16.94 6.69 -11.77
CA ASP A 300 17.34 7.29 -13.06
C ASP A 300 16.92 8.76 -13.16
N ASP A 301 16.23 9.31 -12.14
CA ASP A 301 15.81 10.70 -12.13
C ASP A 301 17.01 11.66 -12.18
N PRO A 302 16.92 12.77 -12.93
CA PRO A 302 18.01 13.72 -13.09
C PRO A 302 18.39 14.42 -11.77
N ILE A 303 17.45 14.52 -10.84
CA ILE A 303 17.67 15.01 -9.48
C ILE A 303 17.45 13.86 -8.51
N ARG A 304 18.54 13.37 -7.90
CA ARG A 304 18.45 12.41 -6.82
C ARG A 304 18.06 13.11 -5.52
N ILE A 305 16.82 12.89 -5.08
CA ILE A 305 16.29 13.47 -3.84
C ILE A 305 16.45 12.46 -2.71
N THR A 306 17.06 12.90 -1.61
CA THR A 306 17.10 12.15 -0.34
C THR A 306 16.49 13.00 0.76
N SER A 307 15.89 12.38 1.78
CA SER A 307 15.31 13.13 2.88
C SER A 307 15.52 12.47 4.25
N THR A 308 15.53 13.30 5.29
CA THR A 308 15.70 12.87 6.69
C THR A 308 14.74 13.65 7.59
N ILE A 309 14.07 12.96 8.50
CA ILE A 309 13.21 13.57 9.51
C ILE A 309 14.07 14.06 10.66
N LYS A 310 13.82 15.29 11.14
CA LYS A 310 14.60 15.96 12.18
C LYS A 310 13.67 16.68 13.14
N ARG A 311 14.07 16.79 14.41
CA ARG A 311 13.33 17.61 15.38
C ARG A 311 13.38 19.09 15.03
N GLU A 312 14.55 19.59 14.62
CA GLU A 312 14.81 21.00 14.32
C GLU A 312 15.82 21.14 13.19
N ALA A 313 15.84 22.31 12.54
CA ALA A 313 16.80 22.64 11.49
C ALA A 313 18.24 22.59 12.01
N GLY A 314 19.18 22.14 11.18
CA GLY A 314 20.61 22.09 11.51
C GLY A 314 21.06 20.88 12.35
N ILE A 315 20.14 20.12 12.94
CA ILE A 315 20.48 18.89 13.67
C ILE A 315 20.72 17.73 12.68
N GLN A 316 21.62 16.83 13.01
CA GLN A 316 21.86 15.61 12.23
C GLN A 316 20.84 14.53 12.61
N SER A 317 20.37 13.77 11.62
CA SER A 317 19.44 12.66 11.82
C SER A 317 19.72 11.57 10.81
N ASP A 318 19.61 10.33 11.27
CA ASP A 318 19.70 9.13 10.44
C ASP A 318 18.29 8.55 10.16
N ASP A 319 17.23 9.25 10.57
CA ASP A 319 15.85 8.85 10.30
C ASP A 319 15.46 9.20 8.86
N HIS A 320 15.82 8.33 7.93
CA HIS A 320 15.53 8.51 6.51
C HIS A 320 14.02 8.45 6.22
N TYR A 321 13.60 9.32 5.32
CA TYR A 321 12.24 9.33 4.80
C TYR A 321 12.25 8.94 3.31
N PHE A 322 11.32 8.06 2.96
CA PHE A 322 11.09 7.59 1.59
C PHE A 322 9.75 8.15 1.13
N LYS A 323 9.66 8.62 -0.12
CA LYS A 323 8.45 9.29 -0.59
C LYS A 323 7.22 8.39 -0.42
N CYS A 324 6.10 8.98 0.00
CA CYS A 324 4.84 8.26 0.27
C CYS A 324 4.90 7.07 1.25
N SER A 325 5.99 6.89 2.04
CA SER A 325 6.20 5.64 2.77
C SER A 325 5.55 5.54 4.15
N ARG A 326 5.48 6.65 4.88
CA ARG A 326 4.97 6.74 6.24
C ARG A 326 4.60 8.18 6.58
N SER A 327 4.01 8.41 7.76
CA SER A 327 3.77 9.76 8.27
C SER A 327 5.04 10.35 8.91
N VAL A 328 5.30 11.62 8.59
CA VAL A 328 6.24 12.49 9.30
C VAL A 328 5.51 13.05 10.52
N PRO A 329 6.02 12.86 11.75
CA PRO A 329 5.33 13.34 12.95
C PRO A 329 5.12 14.85 12.92
N LEU A 330 3.94 15.30 13.37
CA LEU A 330 3.68 16.72 13.59
C LEU A 330 4.74 17.36 14.52
N ARG A 331 5.08 18.62 14.24
CA ARG A 331 6.04 19.45 15.01
C ARG A 331 7.51 19.03 14.89
N GLN A 332 7.83 18.00 14.11
CA GLN A 332 9.17 17.77 13.60
C GLN A 332 9.35 18.56 12.29
N GLY A 333 10.34 18.18 11.50
CA GLY A 333 10.52 18.66 10.15
C GLY A 333 11.25 17.63 9.31
N ILE A 334 11.33 17.92 8.03
CA ILE A 334 11.98 17.08 7.05
C ILE A 334 12.99 17.93 6.29
N GLU A 335 14.21 17.41 6.17
CA GLU A 335 15.23 18.02 5.32
C GLU A 335 15.35 17.25 4.02
N PHE A 336 15.22 17.96 2.92
CA PHE A 336 15.45 17.45 1.57
C PHE A 336 16.87 17.80 1.13
N LYS A 337 17.52 16.85 0.49
CA LYS A 337 18.81 17.04 -0.17
C LYS A 337 18.69 16.60 -1.62
N ALA A 338 18.85 17.56 -2.52
CA ALA A 338 18.90 17.36 -3.96
C ALA A 338 20.36 17.13 -4.39
N LEU A 339 20.62 16.09 -5.16
CA LEU A 339 21.92 15.83 -5.81
C LEU A 339 21.72 15.71 -7.32
N PHE A 340 22.55 16.38 -8.11
CA PHE A 340 22.43 16.40 -9.57
C PHE A 340 23.79 16.73 -10.22
N PHE A 341 23.89 16.56 -11.53
CA PHE A 341 24.99 17.08 -12.34
C PHE A 341 24.53 18.32 -13.11
N PRO A 342 25.36 19.38 -13.21
CA PRO A 342 25.02 20.56 -14.00
C PRO A 342 24.97 20.20 -15.49
N VAL A 343 24.13 20.92 -16.24
CA VAL A 343 23.99 20.74 -17.70
C VAL A 343 24.87 21.73 -18.46
N THR A 344 25.16 22.89 -17.86
CA THR A 344 25.94 23.97 -18.46
C THR A 344 27.19 24.29 -17.60
N GLN A 345 28.03 25.19 -18.10
CA GLN A 345 29.13 25.77 -17.33
C GLN A 345 28.69 27.06 -16.63
N ALA A 346 27.58 26.99 -15.89
CA ALA A 346 27.03 28.16 -15.21
C ALA A 346 27.88 28.63 -14.03
N GLU A 347 27.91 29.96 -13.85
CA GLU A 347 28.52 30.58 -12.68
C GLU A 347 27.61 30.47 -11.45
N LYS A 348 26.29 30.56 -11.68
CA LYS A 348 25.26 30.51 -10.65
C LYS A 348 24.41 29.26 -10.80
N VAL A 349 24.47 28.37 -9.82
CA VAL A 349 23.63 27.16 -9.76
C VAL A 349 22.76 27.22 -8.51
N GLU A 350 21.44 27.18 -8.70
CA GLU A 350 20.45 27.23 -7.62
C GLU A 350 19.46 26.06 -7.72
N VAL A 351 19.00 25.59 -6.57
CA VAL A 351 17.90 24.63 -6.48
C VAL A 351 16.69 25.33 -5.91
N ARG A 352 15.56 25.25 -6.60
CA ARG A 352 14.27 25.74 -6.10
C ARG A 352 13.53 24.61 -5.42
N PHE A 353 13.17 24.83 -4.16
CA PHE A 353 12.32 23.98 -3.34
C PHE A 353 10.96 24.65 -3.22
N ARG A 354 9.92 24.09 -3.82
CA ARG A 354 8.56 24.62 -3.80
C ARG A 354 7.66 23.68 -2.99
N VAL A 355 7.09 24.22 -1.93
CA VAL A 355 6.18 23.51 -1.03
C VAL A 355 4.75 23.67 -1.52
N GLU A 356 4.04 22.56 -1.63
CA GLU A 356 2.61 22.51 -1.89
C GLU A 356 1.93 21.67 -0.80
N ASN A 357 1.18 22.35 0.05
CA ASN A 357 0.42 21.75 1.13
C ASN A 357 -1.03 21.54 0.72
N ASN A 358 -1.57 20.40 1.13
CA ASN A 358 -2.98 20.06 0.99
C ASN A 358 -3.58 19.78 2.37
N GLY A 359 -4.89 19.54 2.41
CA GLY A 359 -5.62 19.26 3.64
C GLY A 359 -6.26 20.49 4.27
N LYS A 360 -7.23 20.26 5.14
CA LYS A 360 -8.10 21.29 5.73
C LYS A 360 -7.32 22.29 6.58
N GLN A 361 -6.27 21.84 7.25
CA GLN A 361 -5.43 22.72 8.06
C GLN A 361 -4.60 23.66 7.18
N ALA A 362 -4.10 23.17 6.04
CA ALA A 362 -3.38 23.98 5.08
C ALA A 362 -4.32 25.01 4.46
N GLU A 363 -5.52 24.63 4.01
CA GLU A 363 -6.53 25.53 3.42
C GLU A 363 -6.89 26.74 4.30
N ALA A 364 -6.78 26.60 5.62
CA ALA A 364 -7.02 27.69 6.56
C ALA A 364 -5.86 28.70 6.67
N ALA A 365 -4.66 28.34 6.18
CA ALA A 365 -3.48 29.20 6.17
C ALA A 365 -3.43 30.09 4.92
N VAL A 366 -2.72 31.22 5.01
CA VAL A 366 -2.50 32.12 3.87
C VAL A 366 -1.78 31.35 2.76
N ASN A 367 -2.34 31.38 1.54
CA ASN A 367 -1.83 30.65 0.37
C ASN A 367 -1.64 29.13 0.63
N ASN A 368 -2.47 28.54 1.48
CA ASN A 368 -2.34 27.16 1.95
C ASN A 368 -1.02 26.87 2.72
N GLY A 369 -0.26 27.88 3.10
CA GLY A 369 1.13 27.72 3.56
C GLY A 369 2.12 27.36 2.45
N ASN A 370 1.71 27.42 1.18
CA ASN A 370 2.57 27.18 0.03
C ASN A 370 3.58 28.31 -0.13
N HIS A 371 4.81 27.96 -0.47
CA HIS A 371 5.90 28.91 -0.67
C HIS A 371 7.02 28.24 -1.47
N ASP A 372 7.98 29.04 -1.94
CA ASP A 372 9.16 28.53 -2.61
C ASP A 372 10.44 29.21 -2.13
N THR A 373 11.51 28.44 -2.07
CA THR A 373 12.83 28.87 -1.62
C THR A 373 13.87 28.48 -2.66
N LYS A 374 14.68 29.44 -3.12
CA LYS A 374 15.88 29.17 -3.91
C LYS A 374 17.09 29.05 -2.99
N VAL A 375 17.84 27.96 -3.15
CA VAL A 375 19.05 27.68 -2.37
C VAL A 375 20.24 27.54 -3.31
N PRO A 376 21.33 28.30 -3.12
CA PRO A 376 22.57 28.11 -3.87
C PRO A 376 23.13 26.70 -3.72
N ALA A 377 23.43 26.05 -4.84
CA ALA A 377 23.98 24.70 -4.86
C ALA A 377 25.49 24.72 -4.59
N LYS A 378 25.96 23.72 -3.84
CA LYS A 378 27.38 23.52 -3.54
C LYS A 378 27.95 22.43 -4.43
N ARG A 379 29.10 22.70 -5.05
CA ARG A 379 29.84 21.72 -5.86
C ARG A 379 30.58 20.73 -4.96
N ARG A 380 30.62 19.46 -5.38
CA ARG A 380 31.42 18.38 -4.80
C ARG A 380 32.62 18.07 -5.70
N ASP A 381 33.64 17.43 -5.13
CA ASP A 381 34.89 17.09 -5.83
C ASP A 381 34.67 16.20 -7.07
N ASN A 382 33.64 15.35 -7.04
CA ASN A 382 33.26 14.48 -8.15
C ASN A 382 32.45 15.18 -9.27
N GLY A 383 32.31 16.50 -9.22
CA GLY A 383 31.55 17.30 -10.19
C GLY A 383 30.05 17.35 -9.97
N GLN A 384 29.50 16.64 -8.98
CA GLN A 384 28.09 16.76 -8.60
C GLN A 384 27.83 18.04 -7.82
N TYR A 385 26.60 18.53 -7.92
CA TYR A 385 26.10 19.65 -7.11
C TYR A 385 25.06 19.14 -6.12
N PHE A 386 24.93 19.83 -4.99
CA PHE A 386 23.87 19.56 -4.04
C PHE A 386 23.34 20.82 -3.35
N ALA A 387 22.07 20.79 -2.97
CA ALA A 387 21.45 21.77 -2.08
C ALA A 387 20.63 21.06 -1.01
N ARG A 388 20.48 21.70 0.15
CA ARG A 388 19.67 21.19 1.26
C ARG A 388 18.64 22.23 1.64
N HIS A 389 17.44 21.79 1.95
CA HIS A 389 16.36 22.64 2.40
C HIS A 389 15.54 21.92 3.47
N TRP A 390 15.23 22.62 4.56
CA TRP A 390 14.49 22.06 5.69
C TRP A 390 13.10 22.69 5.75
N GLU A 391 12.09 21.85 6.00
CA GLU A 391 10.70 22.26 6.15
C GLU A 391 10.10 21.71 7.44
N ARG A 392 9.20 22.49 8.04
CA ARG A 392 8.47 22.08 9.24
C ARG A 392 7.22 21.28 8.86
N SER A 393 7.00 20.13 9.51
CA SER A 393 5.77 19.35 9.32
C SER A 393 4.60 19.96 10.11
N SER A 394 3.84 20.83 9.43
CA SER A 394 2.91 21.76 10.09
C SER A 394 1.43 21.41 9.91
N TYR A 395 1.07 20.72 8.85
CA TYR A 395 -0.31 20.43 8.48
C TYR A 395 -0.47 18.91 8.33
N LEU A 396 -1.53 18.34 8.91
CA LEU A 396 -1.93 16.95 8.65
C LEU A 396 -2.33 16.81 7.18
N GLY A 397 -1.85 15.76 6.50
CA GLY A 397 -2.20 15.54 5.10
C GLY A 397 -1.16 14.82 4.25
N LEU A 398 -1.46 14.73 2.96
CA LEU A 398 -0.53 14.37 1.89
C LEU A 398 -0.07 15.65 1.17
N HIS A 399 1.24 15.91 1.20
CA HIS A 399 1.86 17.14 0.70
C HIS A 399 2.93 16.83 -0.34
N TYR A 400 3.38 17.86 -1.03
CA TYR A 400 4.39 17.75 -2.08
C TYR A 400 5.52 18.75 -1.89
N MET A 401 6.74 18.24 -2.01
CA MET A 401 7.95 19.03 -2.22
C MET A 401 8.34 18.91 -3.68
N PHE A 402 8.40 20.04 -4.37
CA PHE A 402 8.79 20.14 -5.77
C PHE A 402 10.21 20.69 -5.87
N ILE A 403 11.09 19.99 -6.58
CA ILE A 403 12.51 20.32 -6.67
C ILE A 403 12.91 20.52 -8.13
N SER A 404 13.50 21.67 -8.44
CA SER A 404 14.01 21.99 -9.78
C SER A 404 15.36 22.70 -9.68
N VAL A 405 16.15 22.69 -10.76
CA VAL A 405 17.48 23.30 -10.81
C VAL A 405 17.52 24.40 -11.85
N TYR A 406 18.15 25.51 -11.47
CA TYR A 406 18.39 26.66 -12.32
C TYR A 406 19.90 26.91 -12.43
N GLU A 407 20.37 27.09 -13.66
CA GLU A 407 21.76 27.41 -14.01
C GLU A 407 21.75 28.75 -14.76
N ASP A 408 22.38 29.79 -14.18
CA ASP A 408 22.30 31.18 -14.62
C ASP A 408 20.86 31.67 -14.87
N ASP A 409 19.97 31.35 -13.90
CA ASP A 409 18.54 31.63 -13.92
C ASP A 409 17.73 30.92 -15.03
N VAL A 410 18.35 29.99 -15.77
CA VAL A 410 17.68 29.11 -16.74
C VAL A 410 17.33 27.76 -16.11
N LEU A 411 16.08 27.31 -16.25
CA LEU A 411 15.65 26.00 -15.78
C LEU A 411 16.33 24.88 -16.59
N THR A 412 17.23 24.13 -15.97
CA THR A 412 17.96 23.01 -16.62
C THR A 412 17.43 21.64 -16.21
N HIS A 413 17.02 21.49 -14.95
CA HIS A 413 16.33 20.30 -14.47
C HIS A 413 14.90 20.64 -14.09
N ARG A 414 13.95 20.02 -14.78
CA ARG A 414 12.52 20.24 -14.57
C ARG A 414 12.11 19.81 -13.16
N GLU A 415 10.97 20.34 -12.76
CA GLU A 415 10.41 20.10 -11.45
C GLU A 415 10.07 18.61 -11.23
N GLN A 416 10.69 18.01 -10.22
CA GLN A 416 10.43 16.66 -9.74
C GLN A 416 9.61 16.72 -8.46
N ARG A 417 8.50 15.97 -8.44
CA ARG A 417 7.56 15.91 -7.32
C ARG A 417 7.97 14.84 -6.31
N TYR A 418 8.05 15.22 -5.05
CA TYR A 418 8.34 14.33 -3.92
C TYR A 418 7.18 14.36 -2.93
N SER A 419 6.54 13.21 -2.73
CA SER A 419 5.35 13.06 -1.89
C SER A 419 5.69 12.78 -0.42
N LEU A 420 4.96 13.41 0.50
CA LEU A 420 5.10 13.14 1.93
C LEU A 420 3.78 13.16 2.67
N PHE A 421 3.60 12.22 3.60
CA PHE A 421 2.52 12.28 4.58
C PHE A 421 3.02 12.98 5.84
N ILE A 422 2.19 13.83 6.42
CA ILE A 422 2.40 14.42 7.74
C ILE A 422 1.25 13.99 8.63
N GLY A 423 1.52 13.54 9.86
CA GLY A 423 0.47 13.18 10.82
C GLY A 423 0.93 12.59 12.13
#